data_AF-A0A8I6SN05-F1
#
_entry.id   AF-A0A8I6SN05-F1
#
_cell.length_a   1.000
_cell.length_b   1.000
_cell.length_c   1.000
_cell.angle_alpha   90.00
_cell.angle_beta   90.00
_cell.angle_gamma   90.00
#
_symmetry.space_group_name_H-M   'P 1'
#
loop_
_entity.id
_entity.type
_entity.pdbx_description
1 polymer ?
#
loop_
_entity_poly.entity_id
_entity_poly.type
_entity_poly.pdbx_seq_one_letter_code
_entity_poly.pdbx_strand_id
1 'polypeptide(L)'
;MDMMKQGTKNLPARKLQELKLAFSEFYLSLILLQNYQNLNFTGFRKILKKHDKLLNVSVGAKFREEHVEASHFFTNTDIVGLINEVETTVTNELEDGDRQRAMKRLRVPPLGEKQTPWTTFKVGLFSGSFIVLFCGVVLSATFHSVESEDLKTAFKLYRGPLLIIEFLFLIGVNVYGWRSSGVNHVLIFELDPRNHLSEQDLMEVAAIMGVIWTLNLLTFLYSPSLSIPPYFNPLALVIIMALFLMNPLKMFRHEARFWALRVTWRCIAAPFYHVGFADFWLADQFNSLVTVFLDIHFTFCFYFTSGDILGPKGGDSCSGMIAIITKGLVNCIPAWMRFAQCLRRYRDSKEAFPHLVNAGKYSTTFFVVIFNTLKSIYKDDYLPDDINPYEYLWVAANVISTIYAYTWDIKMDWGLMDSNAGENKFLREEIVYSSKSFYYFAIIEDLILRFSWAISYILTENGWIGGELMTSVTAPLEVFRRFVWNFFRLENEHLNNCGKFRAVRDISVAPLDASDHTQILKMMDDDDGVSNRNLKKKLGKKTPKEDKRPLISKQNSMADSVSINISPRLERRIFSMPKNHR
;
A
#
# COMPACT_ATOMS: atom_id res chain seq x y z
N MET A 1 -36.87 20.34 31.45
CA MET A 1 -36.24 21.00 30.28
C MET A 1 -35.25 22.12 30.70
N ASP A 2 -35.38 22.71 31.90
CA ASP A 2 -34.44 23.76 32.36
C ASP A 2 -33.28 23.33 33.26
N MET A 3 -33.27 22.12 33.84
CA MET A 3 -32.13 21.66 34.67
C MET A 3 -30.94 21.10 33.88
N MET A 4 -31.09 20.78 32.59
CA MET A 4 -29.98 20.26 31.77
C MET A 4 -29.23 21.36 30.98
N LYS A 5 -29.86 22.53 30.74
CA LYS A 5 -29.19 23.68 30.10
C LYS A 5 -28.12 24.35 30.97
N GLN A 6 -28.05 24.04 32.26
CA GLN A 6 -27.00 24.55 33.16
C GLN A 6 -25.73 23.70 33.15
N GLY A 7 -25.76 22.45 32.66
CA GLY A 7 -24.62 21.52 32.71
C GLY A 7 -23.60 21.69 31.58
N THR A 8 -24.01 22.17 30.41
CA THR A 8 -23.14 22.32 29.23
C THR A 8 -22.23 23.54 29.29
N LYS A 9 -22.52 24.53 30.14
CA LYS A 9 -21.69 25.75 30.26
C LYS A 9 -20.35 25.57 31.00
N ASN A 10 -20.13 24.45 31.69
CA ASN A 10 -18.93 24.22 32.52
C ASN A 10 -18.08 23.00 32.12
N LEU A 11 -18.36 22.36 30.99
CA LEU A 11 -17.52 21.26 30.50
C LEU A 11 -16.24 21.82 29.86
N PRO A 12 -15.03 21.42 30.33
CA PRO A 12 -13.78 21.79 29.69
C PRO A 12 -13.82 21.40 28.20
N ALA A 13 -13.37 22.29 27.32
CA ALA A 13 -13.39 22.08 25.86
C ALA A 13 -12.78 20.72 25.45
N ARG A 14 -11.75 20.26 26.17
CA ARG A 14 -11.13 18.94 25.99
C ARG A 14 -12.07 17.77 26.29
N LYS A 15 -12.82 17.82 27.41
CA LYS A 15 -13.80 16.76 27.76
C LYS A 15 -14.95 16.72 26.75
N LEU A 16 -15.39 17.89 26.28
CA LEU A 16 -16.40 17.97 25.22
C LEU A 16 -15.89 17.34 23.91
N GLN A 17 -14.62 17.55 23.56
CA GLN A 17 -14.01 16.95 22.38
C GLN A 17 -13.84 15.42 22.51
N GLU A 18 -13.47 14.93 23.70
CA GLU A 18 -13.41 13.49 24.02
C GLU A 18 -14.81 12.84 23.92
N LEU A 19 -15.85 13.50 24.45
CA LEU A 19 -17.24 13.02 24.35
C LEU A 19 -17.71 12.97 22.90
N LYS A 20 -17.44 14.03 22.13
CA LYS A 20 -17.75 14.08 20.68
C LYS A 20 -17.06 12.97 19.90
N LEU A 21 -15.83 12.60 20.27
CA LEU A 21 -15.12 11.46 19.68
C LEU A 21 -15.79 10.14 20.08
N ALA A 22 -16.10 9.95 21.36
CA ALA A 22 -16.74 8.74 21.87
C ALA A 22 -18.10 8.47 21.19
N PHE A 23 -18.94 9.49 21.02
CA PHE A 23 -20.20 9.36 20.29
C PHE A 23 -20.00 9.03 18.81
N SER A 24 -18.95 9.56 18.17
CA SER A 24 -18.60 9.23 16.79
C SER A 24 -18.12 7.78 16.65
N GLU A 25 -17.34 7.25 17.60
CA GLU A 25 -16.96 5.83 17.64
C GLU A 25 -18.16 4.92 17.90
N PHE A 26 -19.03 5.31 18.82
CA PHE A 26 -20.24 4.54 19.14
C PHE A 26 -21.23 4.52 17.97
N TYR A 27 -21.43 5.65 17.29
CA TYR A 27 -22.27 5.69 16.08
C TYR A 27 -21.71 4.79 14.98
N LEU A 28 -20.40 4.84 14.76
CA LEU A 28 -19.74 3.98 13.79
C LEU A 28 -19.97 2.50 14.12
N SER A 29 -19.78 2.08 15.38
CA SER A 29 -19.98 0.68 15.78
C SER A 29 -21.43 0.21 15.57
N LEU A 30 -22.42 1.08 15.80
CA LEU A 30 -23.82 0.79 15.51
C LEU A 30 -24.06 0.59 14.01
N ILE A 31 -23.52 1.46 13.16
CA ILE A 31 -23.64 1.33 11.69
C ILE A 31 -22.95 0.04 11.20
N LEU A 32 -21.76 -0.26 11.72
CA LEU A 32 -21.05 -1.50 11.38
C LEU A 32 -21.82 -2.74 11.80
N LEU A 33 -22.44 -2.72 12.98
CA LEU A 33 -23.25 -3.82 13.48
C LEU A 33 -24.55 -4.00 12.67
N GLN A 34 -25.18 -2.90 12.23
CA GLN A 34 -26.32 -2.96 11.32
C GLN A 34 -25.92 -3.54 9.96
N ASN A 35 -24.78 -3.11 9.42
CA ASN A 35 -24.23 -3.67 8.18
C ASN A 35 -23.89 -5.15 8.32
N TYR A 36 -23.30 -5.56 9.45
CA TYR A 36 -23.02 -6.96 9.77
C TYR A 36 -24.30 -7.79 9.78
N GLN A 37 -25.36 -7.33 10.47
CA GLN A 37 -26.66 -7.99 10.51
C GLN A 37 -27.22 -8.21 9.09
N ASN A 38 -27.26 -7.14 8.28
CA ASN A 38 -27.81 -7.16 6.93
C ASN A 38 -27.01 -8.04 5.97
N LEU A 39 -25.68 -7.95 6.01
CA LEU A 39 -24.78 -8.74 5.16
C LEU A 39 -24.88 -10.22 5.48
N ASN A 40 -24.82 -10.58 6.77
CA ASN A 40 -24.91 -12.00 7.17
C ASN A 40 -26.28 -12.58 6.87
N PHE A 41 -27.36 -11.86 7.13
CA PHE A 41 -28.71 -12.30 6.75
C PHE A 41 -28.80 -12.57 5.24
N THR A 42 -28.31 -11.64 4.43
CA THR A 42 -28.26 -11.79 2.96
C THR A 42 -27.38 -12.97 2.54
N GLY A 43 -26.25 -13.16 3.22
CA GLY A 43 -25.33 -14.29 3.03
C GLY A 43 -26.02 -15.63 3.28
N PHE A 44 -26.67 -15.80 4.43
CA PHE A 44 -27.45 -16.99 4.76
C PHE A 44 -28.56 -17.22 3.74
N ARG A 45 -29.34 -16.19 3.40
CA ARG A 45 -30.39 -16.29 2.39
C ARG A 45 -29.85 -16.83 1.06
N LYS A 46 -28.70 -16.32 0.61
CA LYS A 46 -28.11 -16.72 -0.67
C LYS A 46 -27.46 -18.09 -0.64
N ILE A 47 -26.71 -18.43 0.41
CA ILE A 47 -26.04 -19.73 0.48
C ILE A 47 -27.06 -20.87 0.62
N LEU A 48 -28.13 -20.65 1.38
CA LEU A 48 -29.23 -21.61 1.52
C LEU A 48 -30.03 -21.73 0.22
N LYS A 49 -30.29 -20.63 -0.48
CA LYS A 49 -30.91 -20.67 -1.83
C LYS A 49 -30.02 -21.42 -2.83
N LYS A 50 -28.69 -21.23 -2.77
CA LYS A 50 -27.72 -21.94 -3.62
C LYS A 50 -27.66 -23.43 -3.30
N HIS A 51 -27.66 -23.81 -2.02
CA HIS A 51 -27.76 -25.19 -1.55
C HIS A 51 -28.99 -25.89 -2.15
N ASP A 52 -30.16 -25.27 -1.99
CA ASP A 52 -31.43 -25.80 -2.48
C ASP A 52 -31.44 -25.97 -4.01
N LYS A 53 -30.89 -24.99 -4.74
CA LYS A 53 -30.77 -25.05 -6.20
C LYS A 53 -29.82 -26.15 -6.68
N LEU A 54 -28.68 -26.35 -6.01
CA LEU A 54 -27.67 -27.32 -6.42
C LEU A 54 -28.07 -28.77 -6.11
N LEU A 55 -28.72 -28.98 -4.96
CA LEU A 55 -29.14 -30.30 -4.51
C LEU A 55 -30.59 -30.64 -4.90
N ASN A 56 -31.31 -29.68 -5.49
CA ASN A 56 -32.72 -29.78 -5.86
C ASN A 56 -33.61 -30.18 -4.66
N VAL A 57 -33.37 -29.54 -3.51
CA VAL A 57 -34.09 -29.75 -2.24
C VAL A 57 -34.67 -28.42 -1.72
N SER A 58 -35.50 -28.47 -0.68
CA SER A 58 -36.10 -27.29 -0.02
C SER A 58 -35.68 -27.13 1.45
N VAL A 59 -34.66 -27.87 1.88
CA VAL A 59 -34.21 -27.93 3.28
C VAL A 59 -33.57 -26.60 3.70
N GLY A 60 -32.85 -25.92 2.81
CA GLY A 60 -32.23 -24.63 3.07
C GLY A 60 -33.27 -23.53 3.29
N ALA A 61 -34.37 -23.54 2.55
CA ALA A 61 -35.49 -22.62 2.77
C ALA A 61 -36.13 -22.83 4.15
N LYS A 62 -36.38 -24.08 4.57
CA LYS A 62 -36.86 -24.40 5.93
C LYS A 62 -35.88 -23.96 7.00
N PHE A 63 -34.59 -24.25 6.83
CA PHE A 63 -33.56 -23.85 7.78
C PHE A 63 -33.50 -22.32 7.93
N ARG A 64 -33.65 -21.57 6.82
CA ARG A 64 -33.69 -20.11 6.86
C ARG A 64 -34.84 -19.61 7.73
N GLU A 65 -36.05 -20.11 7.52
CA GLU A 65 -37.24 -19.70 8.27
C GLU A 65 -37.12 -20.06 9.75
N GLU A 66 -36.75 -21.30 10.05
CA GLU A 66 -36.72 -21.83 11.42
C GLU A 66 -35.54 -21.29 12.26
N HIS A 67 -34.39 -21.03 11.65
CA HIS A 67 -33.15 -20.73 12.39
C HIS A 67 -32.56 -19.35 12.09
N VAL A 68 -32.70 -18.82 10.87
CA VAL A 68 -32.08 -17.54 10.48
C VAL A 68 -33.05 -16.39 10.72
N GLU A 69 -34.28 -16.47 10.20
CA GLU A 69 -35.32 -15.45 10.36
C GLU A 69 -35.83 -15.38 11.81
N ALA A 70 -35.84 -16.51 12.53
CA ALA A 70 -36.19 -16.56 13.95
C ALA A 70 -35.05 -16.15 14.90
N SER A 71 -33.83 -15.98 14.40
CA SER A 71 -32.67 -15.67 15.25
C SER A 71 -32.74 -14.25 15.83
N HIS A 72 -32.18 -14.09 17.03
CA HIS A 72 -32.08 -12.79 17.68
C HIS A 72 -31.25 -11.78 16.87
N PHE A 73 -30.25 -12.25 16.12
CA PHE A 73 -29.40 -11.34 15.36
C PHE A 73 -30.17 -10.64 14.23
N PHE A 74 -31.29 -11.19 13.74
CA PHE A 74 -32.11 -10.56 12.69
C PHE A 74 -33.39 -9.91 13.23
N THR A 75 -34.04 -10.54 14.22
CA THR A 75 -35.32 -10.05 14.76
C THR A 75 -35.18 -8.78 15.60
N ASN A 76 -34.00 -8.54 16.20
CA ASN A 76 -33.77 -7.34 16.99
C ASN A 76 -33.58 -6.10 16.07
N THR A 77 -34.49 -5.13 16.21
CA THR A 77 -34.46 -3.85 15.48
C THR A 77 -34.01 -2.65 16.33
N ASP A 78 -33.58 -2.88 17.58
CA ASP A 78 -33.19 -1.84 18.54
C ASP A 78 -32.04 -0.99 18.01
N ILE A 79 -31.20 -1.58 17.16
CA ILE A 79 -30.08 -0.90 16.53
C ILE A 79 -30.50 0.34 15.75
N VAL A 80 -31.67 0.31 15.09
CA VAL A 80 -32.21 1.46 14.36
C VAL A 80 -32.62 2.56 15.35
N GLY A 81 -33.18 2.18 16.49
CA GLY A 81 -33.53 3.10 17.57
C GLY A 81 -32.29 3.77 18.16
N LEU A 82 -31.25 2.98 18.47
CA LEU A 82 -29.98 3.46 19.02
C LEU A 82 -29.27 4.43 18.07
N ILE A 83 -29.26 4.14 16.77
CA ILE A 83 -28.69 5.05 15.75
C ILE A 83 -29.42 6.40 15.80
N ASN A 84 -30.76 6.40 15.81
CA ASN A 84 -31.55 7.62 15.86
C ASN A 84 -31.37 8.41 17.17
N GLU A 85 -31.24 7.71 18.30
CA GLU A 85 -30.97 8.33 19.60
C GLU A 85 -29.62 9.04 19.58
N VAL A 86 -28.57 8.37 19.10
CA VAL A 86 -27.24 8.97 18.97
C VAL A 86 -27.24 10.18 18.03
N GLU A 87 -27.90 10.10 16.87
CA GLU A 87 -28.04 11.25 15.96
C GLU A 87 -28.70 12.44 16.65
N THR A 88 -29.76 12.17 17.41
CA THR A 88 -30.54 13.19 18.13
C THR A 88 -29.72 13.83 19.25
N THR A 89 -29.04 13.01 20.06
CA THR A 89 -28.19 13.49 21.16
C THR A 89 -27.03 14.31 20.64
N VAL A 90 -26.32 13.86 19.59
CA VAL A 90 -25.21 14.64 19.03
C VAL A 90 -25.69 15.93 18.38
N THR A 91 -26.81 15.90 17.67
CA THR A 91 -27.39 17.10 17.05
C THR A 91 -27.77 18.13 18.10
N ASN A 92 -28.56 17.73 19.11
CA ASN A 92 -29.15 18.68 20.05
C ASN A 92 -28.20 19.10 21.16
N GLU A 93 -27.40 18.17 21.70
CA GLU A 93 -26.60 18.40 22.91
C GLU A 93 -25.12 18.70 22.61
N LEU A 94 -24.59 18.31 21.44
CA LEU A 94 -23.16 18.45 21.12
C LEU A 94 -22.86 19.40 19.96
N GLU A 95 -23.77 19.60 19.02
CA GLU A 95 -23.58 20.51 17.88
C GLU A 95 -24.64 21.62 17.83
N ASP A 96 -25.21 21.98 18.99
CA ASP A 96 -26.10 23.14 19.18
C ASP A 96 -27.32 23.18 18.24
N GLY A 97 -27.85 22.00 17.87
CA GLY A 97 -28.98 21.84 16.96
C GLY A 97 -28.61 21.79 15.47
N ASP A 98 -27.33 21.93 15.11
CA ASP A 98 -26.88 21.82 13.72
C ASP A 98 -26.77 20.35 13.28
N ARG A 99 -27.86 19.84 12.69
CA ARG A 99 -27.93 18.48 12.16
C ARG A 99 -26.87 18.22 11.08
N GLN A 100 -26.56 19.20 10.23
CA GLN A 100 -25.56 18.96 9.17
C GLN A 100 -24.17 18.75 9.76
N ARG A 101 -23.81 19.56 10.75
CA ARG A 101 -22.54 19.44 11.47
C ARG A 101 -22.45 18.16 12.29
N ALA A 102 -23.54 17.77 12.95
CA ALA A 102 -23.64 16.51 13.68
C ALA A 102 -23.48 15.29 12.76
N MET A 103 -24.26 15.24 11.66
CA MET A 103 -24.17 14.13 10.71
C MET A 103 -22.82 14.07 10.00
N LYS A 104 -22.18 15.22 9.70
CA LYS A 104 -20.82 15.25 9.14
C LYS A 104 -19.76 14.68 10.09
N ARG A 105 -19.97 14.81 11.41
CA ARG A 105 -19.08 14.23 12.43
C ARG A 105 -19.35 12.75 12.69
N LEU A 106 -20.63 12.38 12.74
CA LEU A 106 -21.07 11.02 13.04
C LEU A 106 -20.77 10.07 11.88
N ARG A 107 -21.11 10.49 10.66
CA ARG A 107 -20.78 9.72 9.47
C ARG A 107 -19.27 9.74 9.32
N VAL A 108 -18.66 8.57 9.40
CA VAL A 108 -17.33 8.39 8.83
C VAL A 108 -17.47 8.78 7.36
N PRO A 109 -16.66 9.74 6.87
CA PRO A 109 -16.63 10.02 5.45
C PRO A 109 -16.52 8.68 4.72
N PRO A 110 -17.24 8.46 3.60
CA PRO A 110 -17.01 7.25 2.83
C PRO A 110 -15.49 7.09 2.65
N LEU A 111 -14.98 5.86 2.57
CA LEU A 111 -13.58 5.58 2.27
C LEU A 111 -13.07 6.26 0.98
N GLY A 112 -13.89 7.08 0.31
CA GLY A 112 -13.56 8.22 -0.55
C GLY A 112 -13.83 9.58 0.13
N GLU A 113 -13.03 10.01 1.12
CA GLU A 113 -13.09 11.41 1.58
C GLU A 113 -12.81 12.28 0.36
N LYS A 114 -13.75 13.16 -0.03
CA LYS A 114 -13.57 14.06 -1.17
C LYS A 114 -12.38 14.94 -0.84
N GLN A 115 -11.25 14.62 -1.47
CA GLN A 115 -10.00 15.34 -1.32
C GLN A 115 -10.25 16.83 -1.48
N THR A 116 -9.60 17.63 -0.63
CA THR A 116 -9.79 19.08 -0.75
C THR A 116 -9.29 19.50 -2.15
N PRO A 117 -10.05 20.32 -2.89
CA PRO A 117 -9.61 20.80 -4.20
C PRO A 117 -8.22 21.43 -4.16
N TRP A 118 -7.85 21.98 -3.01
CA TRP A 118 -6.53 22.55 -2.72
C TRP A 118 -5.40 21.50 -2.74
N THR A 119 -5.58 20.33 -2.13
CA THR A 119 -4.59 19.24 -2.17
C THR A 119 -4.33 18.81 -3.61
N THR A 120 -5.39 18.56 -4.39
CA THR A 120 -5.27 18.18 -5.80
C THR A 120 -4.57 19.26 -6.63
N PHE A 121 -4.90 20.54 -6.40
CA PHE A 121 -4.22 21.67 -7.05
C PHE A 121 -2.72 21.69 -6.73
N LYS A 122 -2.34 21.57 -5.46
CA LYS A 122 -0.92 21.53 -5.07
C LYS A 122 -0.16 20.36 -5.70
N VAL A 123 -0.73 19.16 -5.66
CA VAL A 123 -0.12 17.98 -6.29
C VAL A 123 0.14 18.25 -7.77
N GLY A 124 -0.85 18.80 -8.48
CA GLY A 124 -0.70 19.18 -9.89
C GLY A 124 0.37 20.26 -10.11
N LEU A 125 0.35 21.32 -9.29
CA LEU A 125 1.32 22.41 -9.36
C LEU A 125 2.76 21.91 -9.13
N PHE A 126 3.02 21.24 -8.01
CA PHE A 126 4.37 20.77 -7.67
C PHE A 126 4.85 19.66 -8.60
N SER A 127 3.97 18.76 -9.06
CA SER A 127 4.36 17.72 -10.04
C SER A 127 4.68 18.35 -11.39
N GLY A 128 3.89 19.33 -11.84
CA GLY A 128 4.17 20.09 -13.06
C GLY A 128 5.48 20.87 -12.96
N SER A 129 5.70 21.57 -11.84
CA SER A 129 6.96 22.27 -11.57
C SER A 129 8.15 21.31 -11.53
N PHE A 130 8.01 20.14 -10.90
CA PHE A 130 9.06 19.13 -10.86
C PHE A 130 9.44 18.66 -12.27
N ILE A 131 8.46 18.36 -13.14
CA ILE A 131 8.72 17.94 -14.52
C ILE A 131 9.46 19.04 -15.29
N VAL A 132 8.98 20.29 -15.21
CA VAL A 132 9.61 21.42 -15.91
C VAL A 132 11.04 21.66 -15.41
N LEU A 133 11.26 21.65 -14.10
CA LEU A 133 12.57 21.82 -13.50
C LEU A 133 13.51 20.64 -13.80
N PHE A 134 12.99 19.42 -13.86
CA PHE A 134 13.76 18.24 -14.24
C PHE A 134 14.22 18.32 -15.71
N CYS A 135 13.34 18.75 -16.62
CA CYS A 135 13.75 19.08 -17.99
C CYS A 135 14.82 20.18 -18.00
N GLY A 136 14.69 21.20 -17.15
CA GLY A 136 15.71 22.23 -16.94
C GLY A 136 17.05 21.65 -16.50
N VAL A 137 17.08 20.75 -15.52
CA VAL A 137 18.29 20.03 -15.09
C VAL A 137 18.92 19.28 -16.24
N VAL A 138 18.14 18.53 -17.03
CA VAL A 138 18.67 17.75 -18.16
C VAL A 138 19.28 18.68 -19.23
N LEU A 139 18.61 19.78 -19.55
CA LEU A 139 19.13 20.77 -20.50
C LEU A 139 20.39 21.46 -19.95
N SER A 140 20.40 21.87 -18.68
CA SER A 140 21.59 22.47 -18.06
C SER A 140 22.74 21.47 -18.00
N ALA A 141 22.51 20.21 -17.62
CA ALA A 141 23.56 19.19 -17.55
C ALA A 141 24.15 18.82 -18.93
N THR A 142 23.40 19.01 -20.01
CA THR A 142 23.84 18.70 -21.38
C THR A 142 24.52 19.87 -22.07
N PHE A 143 24.04 21.10 -21.85
CA PHE A 143 24.52 22.30 -22.54
C PHE A 143 25.41 23.21 -21.69
N HIS A 144 25.43 23.08 -20.37
CA HIS A 144 26.32 23.84 -19.51
C HIS A 144 27.66 23.12 -19.37
N SER A 145 28.77 23.85 -19.52
CA SER A 145 30.13 23.32 -19.39
C SER A 145 30.49 23.11 -17.91
N VAL A 146 30.00 22.01 -17.34
CA VAL A 146 30.41 21.53 -16.01
C VAL A 146 31.56 20.55 -16.18
N GLU A 147 32.54 20.58 -15.26
CA GLU A 147 33.63 19.60 -15.27
C GLU A 147 33.09 18.17 -15.13
N SER A 148 33.63 17.26 -15.95
CA SER A 148 33.12 15.89 -16.02
C SER A 148 33.27 15.09 -14.71
N GLU A 149 34.25 15.45 -13.86
CA GLU A 149 34.45 14.83 -12.56
C GLU A 149 33.44 15.29 -11.50
N ASP A 150 33.09 16.58 -11.51
CA ASP A 150 32.05 17.13 -10.64
C ASP A 150 30.69 16.51 -10.97
N LEU A 151 30.37 16.32 -12.25
CA LEU A 151 29.14 15.63 -12.67
C LEU A 151 29.09 14.18 -12.20
N LYS A 152 30.19 13.42 -12.30
CA LYS A 152 30.27 12.03 -11.81
C LYS A 152 30.04 11.95 -10.30
N THR A 153 30.62 12.88 -9.55
CA THR A 153 30.46 12.94 -8.09
C THR A 153 29.04 13.37 -7.72
N ALA A 154 28.47 14.35 -8.42
CA ALA A 154 27.09 14.79 -8.24
C ALA A 154 26.10 13.65 -8.46
N PHE A 155 26.27 12.82 -9.49
CA PHE A 155 25.40 11.66 -9.70
C PHE A 155 25.32 10.75 -8.47
N LYS A 156 26.44 10.51 -7.78
CA LYS A 156 26.46 9.69 -6.55
C LYS A 156 25.74 10.38 -5.39
N LEU A 157 25.96 11.67 -5.21
CA LEU A 157 25.40 12.44 -4.09
C LEU A 157 23.88 12.68 -4.25
N TYR A 158 23.38 12.81 -5.49
CA TYR A 158 21.97 13.09 -5.76
C TYR A 158 21.12 11.85 -6.06
N ARG A 159 21.73 10.71 -6.41
CA ARG A 159 21.02 9.45 -6.73
C ARG A 159 20.23 8.93 -5.53
N GLY A 160 20.85 8.76 -4.36
CA GLY A 160 20.16 8.31 -3.15
C GLY A 160 18.90 9.12 -2.81
N PRO A 161 18.99 10.47 -2.70
CA PRO A 161 17.83 11.34 -2.53
C PRO A 161 16.76 11.18 -3.62
N LEU A 162 17.15 11.05 -4.89
CA LEU A 162 16.21 10.87 -6.00
C LEU A 162 15.43 9.55 -5.87
N LEU A 163 16.10 8.46 -5.52
CA LEU A 163 15.47 7.14 -5.33
C LEU A 163 14.44 7.15 -4.20
N ILE A 164 14.68 7.93 -3.12
CA ILE A 164 13.69 8.12 -2.05
C ILE A 164 12.46 8.85 -2.59
N ILE A 165 12.66 9.90 -3.41
CA ILE A 165 11.56 10.67 -4.01
C ILE A 165 10.74 9.80 -4.97
N GLU A 166 11.41 9.05 -5.84
CA GLU A 166 10.80 8.07 -6.74
C GLU A 166 9.98 7.04 -5.95
N PHE A 167 10.57 6.45 -4.90
CA PHE A 167 9.89 5.50 -4.03
C PHE A 167 8.61 6.09 -3.42
N LEU A 168 8.63 7.34 -2.95
CA LEU A 168 7.45 8.00 -2.40
C LEU A 168 6.34 8.21 -3.46
N PHE A 169 6.70 8.62 -4.68
CA PHE A 169 5.74 8.71 -5.79
C PHE A 169 5.09 7.36 -6.07
N LEU A 170 5.91 6.30 -6.18
CA LEU A 170 5.44 4.95 -6.47
C LEU A 170 4.60 4.35 -5.33
N ILE A 171 4.90 4.68 -4.06
CA ILE A 171 4.02 4.33 -2.93
C ILE A 171 2.69 5.07 -3.01
N GLY A 172 2.68 6.34 -3.42
CA GLY A 172 1.43 7.07 -3.69
C GLY A 172 0.56 6.38 -4.75
N VAL A 173 1.18 5.88 -5.83
CA VAL A 173 0.48 5.11 -6.88
C VAL A 173 0.00 3.76 -6.36
N ASN A 174 0.81 3.06 -5.55
CA ASN A 174 0.39 1.81 -4.89
C ASN A 174 -0.87 2.01 -4.04
N VAL A 175 -0.88 3.04 -3.17
CA VAL A 175 -2.04 3.37 -2.33
C VAL A 175 -3.28 3.67 -3.16
N TYR A 176 -3.14 4.43 -4.25
CA TYR A 176 -4.23 4.66 -5.19
C TYR A 176 -4.75 3.37 -5.82
N GLY A 177 -3.85 2.50 -6.30
CA GLY A 177 -4.22 1.24 -6.93
C GLY A 177 -4.87 0.24 -5.95
N TRP A 178 -4.40 0.18 -4.70
CA TRP A 178 -5.04 -0.62 -3.64
C TRP A 178 -6.45 -0.10 -3.32
N ARG A 179 -6.61 1.20 -3.16
CA ARG A 179 -7.91 1.84 -2.86
C ARG A 179 -8.91 1.62 -3.99
N SER A 180 -8.51 1.84 -5.23
CA SER A 180 -9.37 1.67 -6.42
C SER A 180 -9.75 0.21 -6.67
N SER A 181 -8.91 -0.74 -6.29
CA SER A 181 -9.16 -2.18 -6.45
C SER A 181 -9.83 -2.84 -5.23
N GLY A 182 -10.15 -2.07 -4.18
CA GLY A 182 -10.80 -2.59 -2.96
C GLY A 182 -9.88 -3.37 -2.02
N VAL A 183 -8.55 -3.29 -2.18
CA VAL A 183 -7.58 -3.91 -1.27
C VAL A 183 -7.47 -3.08 0.00
N ASN A 184 -7.82 -3.69 1.15
CA ASN A 184 -7.83 -3.01 2.45
C ASN A 184 -6.42 -2.85 3.05
N HIS A 185 -5.63 -1.95 2.45
CA HIS A 185 -4.27 -1.63 2.88
C HIS A 185 -4.22 -0.99 4.28
N VAL A 186 -5.24 -0.22 4.68
CA VAL A 186 -5.33 0.39 6.02
C VAL A 186 -5.31 -0.70 7.10
N LEU A 187 -6.11 -1.75 6.92
CA LEU A 187 -6.13 -2.90 7.84
C LEU A 187 -4.80 -3.67 7.81
N ILE A 188 -4.29 -3.99 6.62
CA ILE A 188 -3.08 -4.81 6.45
C ILE A 188 -1.86 -4.16 7.13
N PHE A 189 -1.75 -2.82 7.02
CA PHE A 189 -0.69 -2.06 7.66
C PHE A 189 -1.00 -1.66 9.11
N GLU A 190 -2.16 -2.05 9.65
CA GLU A 190 -2.64 -1.67 10.99
C GLU A 190 -2.64 -0.14 11.20
N LEU A 191 -3.05 0.60 10.17
CA LEU A 191 -3.16 2.07 10.19
C LEU A 191 -4.49 2.50 10.84
N ASP A 192 -4.50 3.71 11.41
CA ASP A 192 -5.72 4.32 11.92
C ASP A 192 -6.66 4.68 10.76
N PRO A 193 -7.89 4.12 10.69
CA PRO A 193 -8.85 4.43 9.62
C PRO A 193 -9.27 5.89 9.54
N ARG A 194 -9.17 6.64 10.65
CA ARG A 194 -9.55 8.07 10.70
C ARG A 194 -8.39 9.00 10.40
N ASN A 195 -7.15 8.53 10.54
CA ASN A 195 -5.95 9.34 10.44
C ASN A 195 -4.82 8.58 9.76
N HIS A 196 -4.98 8.33 8.47
CA HIS A 196 -3.94 7.81 7.60
C HIS A 196 -3.68 8.75 6.42
N LEU A 197 -2.49 8.65 5.83
CA LEU A 197 -2.17 9.40 4.62
C LEU A 197 -3.03 8.91 3.46
N SER A 198 -3.50 9.85 2.65
CA SER A 198 -4.08 9.53 1.36
C SER A 198 -3.02 9.44 0.26
N GLU A 199 -3.40 8.87 -0.89
CA GLU A 199 -2.56 8.80 -2.09
C GLU A 199 -2.08 10.19 -2.54
N GLN A 200 -2.94 11.21 -2.45
CA GLN A 200 -2.59 12.58 -2.84
C GLN A 200 -1.63 13.23 -1.85
N ASP A 201 -1.73 12.91 -0.55
CA ASP A 201 -0.79 13.43 0.45
C ASP A 201 0.63 12.90 0.23
N LEU A 202 0.75 11.61 -0.10
CA LEU A 202 2.02 10.99 -0.44
C LEU A 202 2.62 11.60 -1.72
N MET A 203 1.78 11.79 -2.75
CA MET A 203 2.20 12.45 -3.99
C MET A 203 2.57 13.92 -3.77
N GLU A 204 1.86 14.66 -2.89
CA GLU A 204 2.20 16.05 -2.53
C GLU A 204 3.59 16.12 -1.90
N VAL A 205 3.88 15.27 -0.92
CA VAL A 205 5.19 15.22 -0.26
C VAL A 205 6.29 14.85 -1.26
N ALA A 206 6.06 13.84 -2.10
CA ALA A 206 7.02 13.42 -3.12
C ALA A 206 7.31 14.56 -4.13
N ALA A 207 6.27 15.25 -4.62
CA ALA A 207 6.41 16.34 -5.57
C ALA A 207 7.14 17.55 -4.98
N ILE A 208 6.84 17.93 -3.73
CA ILE A 208 7.55 19.01 -3.03
C ILE A 208 9.04 18.65 -2.87
N MET A 209 9.35 17.41 -2.45
CA MET A 209 10.75 16.96 -2.36
C MET A 209 11.43 16.92 -3.73
N GLY A 210 10.72 16.53 -4.78
CA GLY A 210 11.23 16.57 -6.17
C GLY A 210 11.57 17.99 -6.64
N VAL A 211 10.72 18.97 -6.33
CA VAL A 211 11.01 20.39 -6.61
C VAL A 211 12.23 20.86 -5.83
N ILE A 212 12.34 20.52 -4.54
CA ILE A 212 13.52 20.87 -3.73
C ILE A 212 14.78 20.22 -4.31
N TRP A 213 14.71 18.94 -4.71
CA TRP A 213 15.81 18.21 -5.33
C TRP A 213 16.27 18.85 -6.63
N THR A 214 15.34 19.17 -7.54
CA THR A 214 15.66 19.79 -8.85
C THR A 214 16.23 21.19 -8.69
N LEU A 215 15.67 22.03 -7.81
CA LEU A 215 16.22 23.35 -7.51
C LEU A 215 17.62 23.26 -6.91
N ASN A 216 17.84 22.32 -5.99
CA ASN A 216 19.14 22.14 -5.36
C ASN A 216 20.20 21.66 -6.37
N LEU A 217 19.84 20.75 -7.28
CA LEU A 217 20.72 20.30 -8.35
C LEU A 217 20.98 21.40 -9.40
N LEU A 218 20.00 22.23 -9.73
CA LEU A 218 20.24 23.42 -10.57
C LEU A 218 21.22 24.38 -9.89
N THR A 219 21.05 24.66 -8.59
CA THR A 219 22.00 25.50 -7.83
C THR A 219 23.40 24.89 -7.81
N PHE A 220 23.53 23.56 -7.78
CA PHE A 220 24.81 22.88 -7.96
C PHE A 220 25.40 23.13 -9.36
N LEU A 221 24.62 22.95 -10.43
CA LEU A 221 25.10 23.14 -11.80
C LEU A 221 25.52 24.60 -12.08
N TYR A 222 24.84 25.57 -11.47
CA TYR A 222 25.15 27.00 -11.59
C TYR A 222 25.99 27.54 -10.44
N SER A 223 26.59 26.68 -9.61
CA SER A 223 27.35 27.11 -8.43
C SER A 223 28.52 28.05 -8.76
N PRO A 224 29.25 27.89 -9.90
CA PRO A 224 30.29 28.84 -10.28
C PRO A 224 29.74 30.23 -10.57
N SER A 225 28.57 30.31 -11.22
CA SER A 225 27.91 31.59 -11.53
C SER A 225 27.30 32.25 -10.28
N LEU A 226 26.86 31.45 -9.31
CA LEU A 226 26.24 31.92 -8.07
C LEU A 226 27.25 32.22 -6.96
N SER A 227 28.54 31.92 -7.17
CA SER A 227 29.58 32.00 -6.12
C SER A 227 29.23 31.19 -4.87
N ILE A 228 28.54 30.06 -5.06
CA ILE A 228 28.18 29.12 -3.99
C ILE A 228 29.12 27.92 -4.11
N PRO A 229 29.69 27.40 -3.00
CA PRO A 229 30.45 26.16 -3.04
C PRO A 229 29.58 25.00 -3.57
N PRO A 230 29.98 24.29 -4.65
CA PRO A 230 29.12 23.30 -5.32
C PRO A 230 28.61 22.24 -4.36
N TYR A 231 29.52 21.63 -3.60
CA TYR A 231 29.24 20.52 -2.71
C TYR A 231 28.50 20.92 -1.42
N PHE A 232 28.21 22.21 -1.19
CA PHE A 232 27.25 22.61 -0.15
C PHE A 232 25.83 22.11 -0.49
N ASN A 233 25.44 22.18 -1.76
CA ASN A 233 24.08 21.88 -2.21
C ASN A 233 23.63 20.45 -1.89
N PRO A 234 24.34 19.38 -2.32
CA PRO A 234 23.92 18.01 -2.02
C PRO A 234 23.87 17.71 -0.53
N LEU A 235 24.79 18.25 0.28
CA LEU A 235 24.75 18.13 1.74
C LEU A 235 23.50 18.81 2.32
N ALA A 236 23.21 20.03 1.88
CA ALA A 236 22.04 20.78 2.31
C ALA A 236 20.74 20.03 1.98
N LEU A 237 20.65 19.37 0.81
CA LEU A 237 19.50 18.56 0.43
C LEU A 237 19.27 17.40 1.41
N VAL A 238 20.32 16.63 1.71
CA VAL A 238 20.22 15.49 2.65
C VAL A 238 19.82 15.99 4.04
N ILE A 239 20.39 17.10 4.51
CA ILE A 239 20.03 17.72 5.79
C ILE A 239 18.57 18.16 5.79
N ILE A 240 18.08 18.81 4.74
CA ILE A 240 16.67 19.24 4.62
C ILE A 240 15.73 18.03 4.70
N MET A 241 16.03 16.94 3.99
CA MET A 241 15.23 15.72 4.02
C MET A 241 15.23 15.07 5.41
N ALA A 242 16.39 15.01 6.08
CA ALA A 242 16.52 14.49 7.43
C ALA A 242 15.75 15.34 8.45
N LEU A 243 15.91 16.67 8.40
CA LEU A 243 15.17 17.61 9.24
C LEU A 243 13.67 17.51 9.02
N PHE A 244 13.21 17.37 7.77
CA PHE A 244 11.79 17.14 7.48
C PHE A 244 11.30 15.88 8.18
N LEU A 245 12.00 14.75 8.05
CA LEU A 245 11.57 13.48 8.62
C LEU A 245 11.57 13.49 10.15
N MET A 246 12.62 14.05 10.76
CA MET A 246 12.84 14.05 12.21
C MET A 246 12.15 15.21 12.96
N ASN A 247 11.53 16.15 12.24
CA ASN A 247 10.93 17.35 12.84
C ASN A 247 9.87 16.98 13.91
N PRO A 248 10.09 17.34 15.19
CA PRO A 248 9.21 16.98 16.29
C PRO A 248 7.95 17.87 16.37
N LEU A 249 7.91 18.99 15.66
CA LEU A 249 6.75 19.88 15.66
C LEU A 249 5.55 19.18 15.02
N LYS A 250 4.33 19.48 15.52
CA LYS A 250 3.05 18.94 15.00
C LYS A 250 2.64 19.58 13.66
N MET A 251 3.58 19.71 12.75
CA MET A 251 3.41 20.25 11.40
C MET A 251 3.79 19.19 10.38
N PHE A 252 3.38 19.36 9.12
CA PHE A 252 3.79 18.50 8.00
C PHE A 252 3.59 17.00 8.24
N ARG A 253 2.35 16.59 8.55
CA ARG A 253 1.95 15.18 8.72
C ARG A 253 2.77 14.43 9.79
N HIS A 254 2.89 15.04 10.96
CA HIS A 254 3.64 14.54 12.12
C HIS A 254 3.43 13.04 12.42
N GLU A 255 2.19 12.60 12.54
CA GLU A 255 1.85 11.19 12.88
C GLU A 255 2.45 10.20 11.87
N ALA A 256 2.37 10.49 10.58
CA ALA A 256 2.89 9.62 9.54
C ALA A 256 4.42 9.55 9.54
N ARG A 257 5.11 10.68 9.80
CA ARG A 257 6.58 10.71 9.90
C ARG A 257 7.07 9.90 11.08
N PHE A 258 6.44 10.06 12.25
CA PHE A 258 6.81 9.30 13.44
C PHE A 258 6.42 7.83 13.34
N TRP A 259 5.34 7.50 12.62
CA TRP A 259 5.04 6.12 12.24
C TRP A 259 6.17 5.52 11.38
N ALA A 260 6.60 6.23 10.33
CA ALA A 260 7.69 5.78 9.45
C ALA A 260 9.02 5.61 10.20
N LEU A 261 9.36 6.55 11.08
CA LEU A 261 10.53 6.46 11.96
C LEU A 261 10.44 5.26 12.92
N ARG A 262 9.27 5.00 13.50
CA ARG A 262 9.04 3.87 14.41
C ARG A 262 9.17 2.53 13.69
N VAL A 263 8.62 2.38 12.49
CA VAL A 263 8.75 1.16 11.69
C VAL A 263 10.21 0.96 11.25
N THR A 264 10.87 2.02 10.77
CA THR A 264 12.30 2.00 10.42
C THR A 264 13.15 1.57 11.61
N TRP A 265 12.93 2.14 12.80
CA TRP A 265 13.64 1.77 14.01
C TRP A 265 13.46 0.30 14.37
N ARG A 266 12.22 -0.23 14.30
CA ARG A 266 11.95 -1.66 14.55
C ARG A 266 12.66 -2.58 13.55
N CYS A 267 12.85 -2.14 12.30
CA CYS A 267 13.62 -2.87 11.31
C CYS A 267 15.11 -2.92 11.67
N ILE A 268 15.69 -1.76 12.01
CA ILE A 268 17.10 -1.64 12.41
C ILE A 268 17.39 -2.44 13.68
N ALA A 269 16.48 -2.37 14.66
CA ALA A 269 16.62 -3.07 15.93
C ALA A 269 16.08 -4.50 15.92
N ALA A 270 15.88 -5.12 14.75
CA ALA A 270 15.67 -6.56 14.68
C ALA A 270 16.91 -7.30 15.23
N PRO A 271 16.77 -8.37 16.03
CA PRO A 271 15.58 -9.17 16.30
C PRO A 271 14.84 -8.84 17.61
N PHE A 272 15.03 -7.64 18.19
CA PHE A 272 14.58 -7.34 19.56
C PHE A 272 13.09 -7.03 19.68
N TYR A 273 12.42 -6.66 18.59
CA TYR A 273 11.00 -6.31 18.59
C TYR A 273 10.13 -7.41 17.95
N HIS A 274 8.82 -7.40 18.23
CA HIS A 274 7.87 -8.21 17.47
C HIS A 274 7.78 -7.68 16.03
N VAL A 275 7.69 -8.58 15.05
CA VAL A 275 7.73 -8.24 13.62
C VAL A 275 6.32 -8.34 13.03
N GLY A 276 5.67 -7.19 12.82
CA GLY A 276 4.38 -7.09 12.14
C GLY A 276 4.50 -6.98 10.61
N PHE A 277 3.37 -6.86 9.91
CA PHE A 277 3.33 -6.71 8.44
C PHE A 277 4.15 -5.52 7.96
N ALA A 278 3.89 -4.34 8.52
CA ALA A 278 4.61 -3.12 8.17
C ALA A 278 6.14 -3.25 8.33
N ASP A 279 6.61 -3.95 9.36
CA ASP A 279 8.03 -4.08 9.67
C ASP A 279 8.76 -4.91 8.60
N PHE A 280 8.21 -6.07 8.23
CA PHE A 280 8.84 -6.88 7.20
C PHE A 280 8.61 -6.33 5.80
N TRP A 281 7.47 -5.70 5.54
CA TRP A 281 7.20 -5.04 4.26
C TRP A 281 8.19 -3.91 4.00
N LEU A 282 8.45 -3.05 4.99
CA LEU A 282 9.40 -1.95 4.85
C LEU A 282 10.83 -2.46 4.65
N ALA A 283 11.23 -3.48 5.40
CA ALA A 283 12.55 -4.08 5.23
C ALA A 283 12.72 -4.74 3.84
N ASP A 284 11.64 -5.23 3.21
CA ASP A 284 11.68 -5.68 1.82
C ASP A 284 11.88 -4.52 0.83
N GLN A 285 11.35 -3.33 1.12
CA GLN A 285 11.66 -2.12 0.35
C GLN A 285 13.13 -1.73 0.51
N PHE A 286 13.71 -1.85 1.71
CA PHE A 286 15.13 -1.55 1.95
C PHE A 286 16.08 -2.43 1.11
N ASN A 287 15.70 -3.67 0.80
CA ASN A 287 16.51 -4.52 -0.07
C ASN A 287 16.59 -3.97 -1.50
N SER A 288 15.51 -3.37 -2.00
CA SER A 288 15.49 -2.70 -3.30
C SER A 288 16.08 -1.28 -3.25
N LEU A 289 16.08 -0.65 -2.06
CA LEU A 289 16.73 0.65 -1.80
C LEU A 289 18.18 0.52 -1.33
N VAL A 290 18.84 -0.64 -1.50
CA VAL A 290 20.22 -0.85 -1.04
C VAL A 290 21.20 0.19 -1.61
N THR A 291 20.99 0.66 -2.84
CA THR A 291 21.76 1.75 -3.45
C THR A 291 21.68 3.03 -2.64
N VAL A 292 20.56 3.35 -1.99
CA VAL A 292 20.44 4.50 -1.09
C VAL A 292 21.37 4.36 0.11
N PHE A 293 21.48 3.16 0.69
CA PHE A 293 22.42 2.91 1.79
C PHE A 293 23.87 3.09 1.34
N LEU A 294 24.20 2.61 0.15
CA LEU A 294 25.54 2.76 -0.44
C LEU A 294 25.86 4.22 -0.78
N ASP A 295 24.90 4.99 -1.28
CA ASP A 295 25.07 6.41 -1.60
C ASP A 295 25.18 7.26 -0.33
N ILE A 296 24.46 6.90 0.75
CA ILE A 296 24.64 7.51 2.07
C ILE A 296 26.06 7.22 2.58
N HIS A 297 26.54 5.97 2.49
CA HIS A 297 27.92 5.63 2.86
C HIS A 297 28.95 6.41 2.04
N PHE A 298 28.76 6.53 0.73
CA PHE A 298 29.60 7.36 -0.12
C PHE A 298 29.55 8.84 0.29
N THR A 299 28.37 9.38 0.60
CA THR A 299 28.19 10.76 1.07
C THR A 299 28.99 11.00 2.34
N PHE A 300 28.89 10.11 3.33
CA PHE A 300 29.71 10.16 4.54
C PHE A 300 31.21 10.08 4.20
N CYS A 301 31.63 9.13 3.38
CA CYS A 301 33.03 9.02 3.00
C CYS A 301 33.55 10.31 2.33
N PHE A 302 32.80 10.86 1.38
CA PHE A 302 33.14 12.07 0.64
C PHE A 302 33.38 13.25 1.58
N TYR A 303 32.41 13.64 2.41
CA TYR A 303 32.53 14.83 3.27
C TYR A 303 33.51 14.68 4.44
N PHE A 304 33.79 13.45 4.90
CA PHE A 304 34.70 13.24 6.03
C PHE A 304 36.14 12.94 5.63
N THR A 305 36.40 12.53 4.38
CA THR A 305 37.75 12.07 3.97
C THR A 305 38.26 12.66 2.67
N SER A 306 37.44 12.73 1.62
CA SER A 306 37.90 12.95 0.24
C SER A 306 37.46 14.30 -0.35
N GLY A 307 36.57 15.02 0.31
CA GLY A 307 36.01 16.28 -0.17
C GLY A 307 35.69 17.24 0.97
N ASP A 308 35.66 18.53 0.62
CA ASP A 308 35.10 19.60 1.44
C ASP A 308 33.89 20.21 0.72
N ILE A 309 33.23 21.14 1.40
CA ILE A 309 32.20 22.02 0.85
C ILE A 309 32.68 22.73 -0.44
N LEU A 310 34.00 23.00 -0.54
CA LEU A 310 34.64 23.71 -1.64
C LEU A 310 35.05 22.82 -2.83
N GLY A 311 35.16 21.50 -2.65
CA GLY A 311 35.69 20.60 -3.70
C GLY A 311 36.36 19.35 -3.14
N PRO A 312 36.62 18.34 -3.98
CA PRO A 312 37.42 17.17 -3.61
C PRO A 312 38.81 17.61 -3.11
N LYS A 313 39.20 17.15 -1.92
CA LYS A 313 40.57 17.29 -1.42
C LYS A 313 41.35 16.18 -2.11
N GLY A 314 42.28 16.53 -3.01
CA GLY A 314 43.10 15.53 -3.71
C GLY A 314 43.61 14.44 -2.76
N GLY A 315 43.22 13.19 -3.03
CA GLY A 315 43.42 12.06 -2.14
C GLY A 315 42.27 11.06 -2.26
N ASP A 316 42.56 9.86 -2.74
CA ASP A 316 41.57 8.83 -3.07
C ASP A 316 41.08 8.09 -1.80
N SER A 317 40.61 8.82 -0.79
CA SER A 317 40.32 8.24 0.54
C SER A 317 39.01 7.42 0.56
N CYS A 318 38.19 7.53 -0.49
CA CYS A 318 37.03 6.67 -0.73
C CYS A 318 37.31 5.52 -1.70
N SER A 319 38.57 5.31 -2.07
CA SER A 319 39.05 4.09 -2.72
C SER A 319 40.08 3.41 -1.83
N GLY A 320 40.17 2.09 -1.94
CA GLY A 320 41.06 1.27 -1.10
C GLY A 320 40.33 0.33 -0.13
N MET A 321 41.13 -0.47 0.57
CA MET A 321 40.64 -1.66 1.27
C MET A 321 39.57 -1.37 2.33
N ILE A 322 39.75 -0.31 3.14
CA ILE A 322 38.78 0.07 4.18
C ILE A 322 37.45 0.51 3.54
N ALA A 323 37.50 1.29 2.46
CA ALA A 323 36.31 1.72 1.74
C ALA A 323 35.57 0.53 1.11
N ILE A 324 36.31 -0.43 0.53
CA ILE A 324 35.76 -1.67 -0.05
C ILE A 324 35.06 -2.53 1.02
N ILE A 325 35.70 -2.74 2.18
CA ILE A 325 35.13 -3.53 3.28
C ILE A 325 33.89 -2.84 3.87
N THR A 326 33.99 -1.55 4.17
CA THR A 326 32.86 -0.80 4.76
C THR A 326 31.67 -0.69 3.80
N LYS A 327 31.91 -0.50 2.48
CA LYS A 327 30.88 -0.59 1.45
C LYS A 327 30.20 -1.96 1.44
N GLY A 328 30.98 -3.05 1.55
CA GLY A 328 30.46 -4.41 1.69
C GLY A 328 29.56 -4.57 2.92
N LEU A 329 30.00 -4.10 4.09
CA LEU A 329 29.20 -4.15 5.31
C LEU A 329 27.87 -3.41 5.17
N VAL A 330 27.88 -2.21 4.57
CA VAL A 330 26.67 -1.42 4.32
C VAL A 330 25.73 -2.12 3.34
N ASN A 331 26.26 -2.76 2.30
CA ASN A 331 25.48 -3.55 1.34
C ASN A 331 24.71 -4.70 2.01
N CYS A 332 25.28 -5.29 3.07
CA CYS A 332 24.62 -6.37 3.83
C CYS A 332 23.49 -5.88 4.74
N ILE A 333 23.40 -4.59 5.06
CA ILE A 333 22.46 -4.07 6.07
C ILE A 333 20.99 -4.42 5.75
N PRO A 334 20.46 -4.19 4.53
CA PRO A 334 19.07 -4.54 4.22
C PRO A 334 18.76 -6.03 4.32
N ALA A 335 19.66 -6.88 3.84
CA ALA A 335 19.50 -8.33 3.92
C ALA A 335 19.58 -8.82 5.37
N TRP A 336 20.49 -8.24 6.17
CA TRP A 336 20.61 -8.52 7.60
C TRP A 336 19.33 -8.20 8.37
N MET A 337 18.71 -7.03 8.13
CA MET A 337 17.45 -6.66 8.77
C MET A 337 16.36 -7.72 8.51
N ARG A 338 16.20 -8.16 7.26
CA ARG A 338 15.22 -9.20 6.92
C ARG A 338 15.57 -10.57 7.48
N PHE A 339 16.85 -10.95 7.44
CA PHE A 339 17.33 -12.19 8.04
C PHE A 339 17.00 -12.25 9.54
N ALA A 340 17.36 -11.20 10.30
CA ALA A 340 17.10 -11.10 11.73
C ALA A 340 15.59 -11.10 12.05
N GLN A 341 14.78 -10.41 11.25
CA GLN A 341 13.31 -10.45 11.37
C GLN A 341 12.75 -11.86 11.14
N CYS A 342 13.25 -12.61 10.16
CA CYS A 342 12.80 -13.96 9.88
C CYS A 342 13.13 -14.91 11.04
N LEU A 343 14.33 -14.80 11.62
CA LEU A 343 14.70 -15.56 12.82
C LEU A 343 13.84 -15.20 14.04
N ARG A 344 13.52 -13.92 14.22
CA ARG A 344 12.59 -13.47 15.28
C ARG A 344 11.20 -14.07 15.09
N ARG A 345 10.66 -14.06 13.87
CA ARG A 345 9.34 -14.66 13.58
C ARG A 345 9.33 -16.17 13.80
N TYR A 346 10.41 -16.87 13.44
CA TYR A 346 10.57 -18.29 13.79
C TYR A 346 10.58 -18.50 15.30
N ARG A 347 11.32 -17.68 16.06
CA ARG A 347 11.36 -17.77 17.52
C ARG A 347 9.97 -17.66 18.14
N ASP A 348 9.15 -16.77 17.62
CA ASP A 348 7.85 -16.40 18.17
C ASP A 348 6.74 -17.38 17.79
N SER A 349 6.72 -17.83 16.55
CA SER A 349 5.71 -18.79 16.04
C SER A 349 6.10 -20.25 16.25
N LYS A 350 7.39 -20.56 16.36
CA LYS A 350 7.97 -21.92 16.26
C LYS A 350 7.72 -22.63 14.93
N GLU A 351 7.26 -21.91 13.91
CA GLU A 351 7.01 -22.45 12.58
C GLU A 351 8.26 -22.32 11.69
N ALA A 352 8.92 -23.44 11.40
CA ALA A 352 10.12 -23.44 10.57
C ALA A 352 9.84 -22.94 9.14
N PHE A 353 8.71 -23.35 8.55
CA PHE A 353 8.20 -22.81 7.30
C PHE A 353 7.07 -21.82 7.59
N PRO A 354 7.06 -20.62 6.98
CA PRO A 354 7.99 -20.14 5.96
C PRO A 354 9.26 -19.46 6.51
N HIS A 355 9.39 -19.29 7.83
CA HIS A 355 10.34 -18.33 8.42
C HIS A 355 11.82 -18.65 8.19
N LEU A 356 12.28 -19.88 8.47
CA LEU A 356 13.69 -20.26 8.29
C LEU A 356 14.07 -20.34 6.81
N VAL A 357 13.14 -20.76 5.96
CA VAL A 357 13.35 -20.79 4.51
C VAL A 357 13.52 -19.35 4.00
N ASN A 358 12.68 -18.42 4.45
CA ASN A 358 12.86 -17.01 4.12
C ASN A 358 14.18 -16.43 4.66
N ALA A 359 14.61 -16.83 5.86
CA ALA A 359 15.93 -16.44 6.37
C ALA A 359 17.06 -16.95 5.46
N GLY A 360 16.95 -18.19 4.99
CA GLY A 360 17.87 -18.77 4.01
C GLY A 360 17.90 -18.00 2.67
N LYS A 361 16.77 -17.44 2.24
CA LYS A 361 16.73 -16.56 1.06
C LYS A 361 17.63 -15.34 1.26
N TYR A 362 17.43 -14.58 2.34
CA TYR A 362 18.23 -13.36 2.58
C TYR A 362 19.70 -13.65 2.92
N SER A 363 20.03 -14.82 3.45
CA SER A 363 21.43 -15.18 3.69
C SER A 363 22.22 -15.37 2.40
N THR A 364 21.58 -15.70 1.27
CA THR A 364 22.25 -15.77 -0.04
C THR A 364 22.92 -14.44 -0.43
N THR A 365 22.31 -13.31 -0.05
CA THR A 365 22.89 -11.97 -0.29
C THR A 365 24.23 -11.78 0.41
N PHE A 366 24.46 -12.38 1.58
CA PHE A 366 25.75 -12.27 2.26
C PHE A 366 26.87 -12.89 1.43
N PHE A 367 26.62 -14.04 0.80
CA PHE A 367 27.61 -14.67 -0.09
C PHE A 367 27.88 -13.81 -1.33
N VAL A 368 26.83 -13.25 -1.94
CA VAL A 368 26.98 -12.31 -3.07
C VAL A 368 27.89 -11.14 -2.68
N VAL A 369 27.63 -10.52 -1.53
CA VAL A 369 28.43 -9.38 -1.08
C VAL A 369 29.85 -9.77 -0.72
N ILE A 370 30.05 -10.86 0.04
CA ILE A 370 31.38 -11.36 0.42
C ILE A 370 32.23 -11.64 -0.81
N PHE A 371 31.71 -12.39 -1.79
CA PHE A 371 32.48 -12.70 -3.00
C PHE A 371 32.71 -11.47 -3.88
N ASN A 372 31.78 -10.52 -3.93
CA ASN A 372 32.01 -9.24 -4.62
C ASN A 372 33.12 -8.40 -3.96
N THR A 373 33.15 -8.38 -2.63
CA THR A 373 34.18 -7.70 -1.84
C THR A 373 35.54 -8.37 -2.05
N LEU A 374 35.61 -9.71 -1.99
CA LEU A 374 36.83 -10.46 -2.27
C LEU A 374 37.31 -10.26 -3.71
N LYS A 375 36.40 -10.33 -4.70
CA LYS A 375 36.70 -10.01 -6.10
C LYS A 375 37.37 -8.63 -6.23
N SER A 376 36.88 -7.64 -5.50
CA SER A 376 37.38 -6.26 -5.55
C SER A 376 38.72 -6.08 -4.83
N ILE A 377 38.96 -6.78 -3.72
CA ILE A 377 40.23 -6.73 -2.97
C ILE A 377 41.36 -7.40 -3.74
N TYR A 378 41.10 -8.60 -4.27
CA TYR A 378 42.10 -9.40 -4.98
C TYR A 378 42.14 -9.10 -6.48
N LYS A 379 41.57 -7.97 -6.93
CA LYS A 379 41.49 -7.64 -8.35
C LYS A 379 42.88 -7.50 -8.97
N ASP A 380 43.80 -6.86 -8.26
CA ASP A 380 45.14 -6.55 -8.76
C ASP A 380 46.13 -7.73 -8.61
N ASP A 381 45.72 -8.79 -7.90
CA ASP A 381 46.52 -10.01 -7.70
C ASP A 381 46.47 -10.96 -8.90
N TYR A 382 45.56 -10.72 -9.85
CA TYR A 382 45.38 -11.50 -11.07
C TYR A 382 45.64 -10.61 -12.29
N LEU A 383 46.36 -11.13 -13.30
CA LEU A 383 46.50 -10.43 -14.58
C LEU A 383 45.12 -10.30 -15.27
N PRO A 384 44.94 -9.34 -16.18
CA PRO A 384 43.67 -9.13 -16.89
C PRO A 384 43.12 -10.38 -17.61
N ASP A 385 44.00 -11.27 -18.04
CA ASP A 385 43.66 -12.53 -18.71
C ASP A 385 43.57 -13.72 -17.73
N ASP A 386 43.96 -13.54 -16.47
CA ASP A 386 43.94 -14.58 -15.44
C ASP A 386 42.57 -14.70 -14.78
N ILE A 387 42.26 -15.95 -14.42
CA ILE A 387 40.98 -16.33 -13.83
C ILE A 387 40.95 -15.90 -12.36
N ASN A 388 40.15 -14.87 -12.03
CA ASN A 388 39.85 -14.53 -10.63
C ASN A 388 38.80 -15.52 -10.06
N PRO A 389 39.16 -16.43 -9.13
CA PRO A 389 38.23 -17.43 -8.61
C PRO A 389 37.05 -16.82 -7.84
N TYR A 390 37.24 -15.64 -7.23
CA TYR A 390 36.17 -14.94 -6.50
C TYR A 390 35.09 -14.40 -7.45
N GLU A 391 35.43 -14.15 -8.71
CA GLU A 391 34.45 -13.78 -9.73
C GLU A 391 33.48 -14.93 -10.03
N TYR A 392 33.96 -16.16 -10.19
CA TYR A 392 33.11 -17.33 -10.40
C TYR A 392 32.22 -17.61 -9.19
N LEU A 393 32.77 -17.48 -7.97
CA LEU A 393 31.99 -17.61 -6.75
C LEU A 393 30.92 -16.52 -6.64
N TRP A 394 31.25 -15.29 -7.04
CA TRP A 394 30.29 -14.19 -7.09
C TRP A 394 29.17 -14.46 -8.11
N VAL A 395 29.50 -14.88 -9.34
CA VAL A 395 28.51 -15.24 -10.36
C VAL A 395 27.60 -16.37 -9.86
N ALA A 396 28.18 -17.44 -9.30
CA ALA A 396 27.41 -18.55 -8.76
C ALA A 396 26.47 -18.11 -7.62
N ALA A 397 26.94 -17.27 -6.70
CA ALA A 397 26.12 -16.73 -5.63
C ALA A 397 24.96 -15.86 -6.15
N ASN A 398 25.19 -15.04 -7.18
CA ASN A 398 24.13 -14.24 -7.79
C ASN A 398 23.09 -15.14 -8.47
N VAL A 399 23.50 -16.16 -9.21
CA VAL A 399 22.57 -17.11 -9.84
C VAL A 399 21.68 -17.79 -8.80
N ILE A 400 22.27 -18.30 -7.71
CA ILE A 400 21.52 -18.93 -6.62
C ILE A 400 20.55 -17.93 -5.97
N SER A 401 21.03 -16.72 -5.65
CA SER A 401 20.21 -15.67 -5.05
C SER A 401 19.05 -15.26 -5.95
N THR A 402 19.30 -15.02 -7.23
CA THR A 402 18.29 -14.66 -8.24
C THR A 402 17.23 -15.74 -8.37
N ILE A 403 17.61 -17.02 -8.53
CA ILE A 403 16.64 -18.12 -8.68
C ILE A 403 15.79 -18.28 -7.42
N TYR A 404 16.42 -18.22 -6.24
CA TYR A 404 15.71 -18.36 -4.97
C TYR A 404 14.72 -17.22 -4.79
N ALA A 405 15.18 -15.97 -4.93
CA ALA A 405 14.34 -14.81 -4.70
C ALA A 405 13.22 -14.67 -5.76
N TYR A 406 13.47 -15.02 -7.03
CA TYR A 406 12.42 -15.09 -8.06
C TYR A 406 11.35 -16.14 -7.73
N THR A 407 11.79 -17.34 -7.33
CA THR A 407 10.87 -18.41 -6.93
C THR A 407 10.03 -17.99 -5.71
N TRP A 408 10.65 -17.28 -4.77
CA TRP A 408 9.99 -16.75 -3.58
C TRP A 408 8.92 -15.72 -3.94
N ASP A 409 9.24 -14.75 -4.81
CA ASP A 409 8.29 -13.70 -5.19
C ASP A 409 7.04 -14.30 -5.84
N ILE A 410 7.20 -15.18 -6.82
CA ILE A 410 6.06 -15.78 -7.53
C ILE A 410 5.25 -16.71 -6.64
N LYS A 411 5.89 -17.65 -5.93
CA LYS A 411 5.18 -18.71 -5.20
C LYS A 411 4.73 -18.28 -3.81
N MET A 412 5.57 -17.55 -3.08
CA MET A 412 5.33 -17.24 -1.67
C MET A 412 4.69 -15.87 -1.49
N ASP A 413 5.31 -14.82 -2.04
CA ASP A 413 4.85 -13.45 -1.83
C ASP A 413 3.59 -13.14 -2.64
N TRP A 414 3.52 -13.62 -3.88
CA TRP A 414 2.35 -13.45 -4.75
C TRP A 414 1.39 -14.63 -4.71
N GLY A 415 1.78 -15.80 -4.18
CA GLY A 415 0.87 -16.95 -4.11
C GLY A 415 0.38 -17.44 -5.46
N LEU A 416 1.21 -17.35 -6.51
CA LEU A 416 0.90 -17.83 -7.86
C LEU A 416 1.41 -19.27 -8.05
N MET A 417 1.16 -19.85 -9.23
CA MET A 417 1.47 -21.25 -9.56
C MET A 417 0.67 -22.28 -8.74
N ASP A 418 -0.58 -21.96 -8.40
CA ASP A 418 -1.48 -22.91 -7.74
C ASP A 418 -1.98 -23.96 -8.75
N SER A 419 -1.90 -25.24 -8.39
CA SER A 419 -2.46 -26.35 -9.17
C SER A 419 -3.97 -26.25 -9.35
N ASN A 420 -4.66 -25.53 -8.45
CA ASN A 420 -6.11 -25.36 -8.46
C ASN A 420 -6.59 -24.14 -9.25
N ALA A 421 -5.72 -23.50 -10.06
CA ALA A 421 -6.01 -22.21 -10.69
C ALA A 421 -7.10 -22.20 -11.78
N GLY A 422 -7.77 -23.33 -12.06
CA GLY A 422 -8.90 -23.41 -13.00
C GLY A 422 -8.58 -22.81 -14.39
N GLU A 423 -9.31 -21.76 -14.77
CA GLU A 423 -9.12 -21.04 -16.05
C GLU A 423 -7.97 -20.02 -16.03
N ASN A 424 -7.35 -19.77 -14.86
CA ASN A 424 -6.23 -18.85 -14.68
C ASN A 424 -4.90 -19.62 -14.71
N LYS A 425 -4.50 -20.09 -15.90
CA LYS A 425 -3.26 -20.87 -16.07
C LYS A 425 -2.04 -20.19 -15.39
N PHE A 426 -1.35 -20.91 -14.50
CA PHE A 426 -0.18 -20.45 -13.72
C PHE A 426 -0.43 -19.34 -12.69
N LEU A 427 -1.66 -18.87 -12.52
CA LEU A 427 -2.02 -17.91 -11.47
C LEU A 427 -2.67 -18.67 -10.29
N ARG A 428 -3.56 -18.00 -9.55
CA ARG A 428 -4.41 -18.59 -8.52
C ARG A 428 -5.89 -18.44 -8.88
N GLU A 429 -6.76 -19.11 -8.13
CA GLU A 429 -8.20 -19.11 -8.40
C GLU A 429 -8.82 -17.71 -8.25
N GLU A 430 -8.53 -17.04 -7.13
CA GLU A 430 -9.06 -15.70 -6.84
C GLU A 430 -8.05 -14.60 -7.21
N ILE A 431 -8.47 -13.71 -8.10
CA ILE A 431 -7.72 -12.52 -8.52
C ILE A 431 -8.55 -11.26 -8.27
N VAL A 432 -7.93 -10.23 -7.71
CA VAL A 432 -8.56 -8.93 -7.43
C VAL A 432 -8.41 -7.99 -8.62
N TYR A 433 -7.26 -8.02 -9.30
CA TYR A 433 -7.03 -7.17 -10.46
C TYR A 433 -7.68 -7.78 -11.70
N SER A 434 -8.57 -7.04 -12.35
CA SER A 434 -9.43 -7.56 -13.44
C SER A 434 -8.66 -8.05 -14.68
N SER A 435 -7.45 -7.54 -14.90
CA SER A 435 -6.65 -7.85 -16.10
C SER A 435 -5.59 -8.92 -15.82
N LYS A 436 -5.75 -10.12 -16.40
CA LYS A 436 -4.74 -11.20 -16.32
C LYS A 436 -3.38 -10.80 -16.88
N SER A 437 -3.37 -9.91 -17.90
CA SER A 437 -2.13 -9.41 -18.51
C SER A 437 -1.23 -8.70 -17.50
N PHE A 438 -1.81 -8.07 -16.46
CA PHE A 438 -1.05 -7.41 -15.41
C PHE A 438 -0.19 -8.39 -14.60
N TYR A 439 -0.72 -9.58 -14.31
CA TYR A 439 0.02 -10.63 -13.60
C TYR A 439 1.17 -11.20 -14.47
N TYR A 440 0.90 -11.48 -15.75
CA TYR A 440 1.94 -11.99 -16.64
C TYR A 440 3.03 -10.96 -16.90
N PHE A 441 2.66 -9.68 -17.02
CA PHE A 441 3.62 -8.58 -17.10
C PHE A 441 4.53 -8.59 -15.86
N ALA A 442 3.97 -8.67 -14.65
CA ALA A 442 4.75 -8.69 -13.42
C ALA A 442 5.71 -9.89 -13.33
N ILE A 443 5.27 -11.08 -13.75
CA ILE A 443 6.13 -12.28 -13.80
C ILE A 443 7.33 -12.07 -14.72
N ILE A 444 7.11 -11.52 -15.92
CA ILE A 444 8.18 -11.29 -16.90
C ILE A 444 9.09 -10.14 -16.46
N GLU A 445 8.52 -9.06 -15.95
CA GLU A 445 9.23 -7.88 -15.47
C GLU A 445 10.15 -8.22 -14.28
N ASP A 446 9.64 -8.97 -13.30
CA ASP A 446 10.44 -9.43 -12.16
C ASP A 446 11.60 -10.34 -12.61
N LEU A 447 11.35 -11.23 -13.58
CA LEU A 447 12.40 -12.07 -14.15
C LEU A 447 13.50 -11.22 -14.79
N ILE A 448 13.15 -10.30 -15.69
CA ILE A 448 14.12 -9.48 -16.43
C ILE A 448 14.94 -8.63 -15.46
N LEU A 449 14.29 -7.93 -14.54
CA LEU A 449 14.98 -7.01 -13.63
C LEU A 449 15.80 -7.73 -12.56
N ARG A 450 15.45 -8.98 -12.20
CA ARG A 450 16.30 -9.81 -11.33
C ARG A 450 17.58 -10.29 -12.00
N PHE A 451 17.62 -10.34 -13.33
CA PHE A 451 18.83 -10.60 -14.10
C PHE A 451 19.55 -9.30 -14.51
N SER A 452 19.11 -8.13 -14.03
CA SER A 452 19.76 -6.85 -14.32
C SER A 452 21.23 -6.82 -13.91
N TRP A 453 21.62 -7.52 -12.83
CA TRP A 453 23.02 -7.62 -12.41
C TRP A 453 23.91 -8.23 -13.51
N ALA A 454 23.41 -9.22 -14.25
CA ALA A 454 24.14 -9.87 -15.32
C ALA A 454 24.30 -8.93 -16.52
N ILE A 455 23.25 -8.21 -16.87
CA ILE A 455 23.27 -7.18 -17.92
C ILE A 455 24.27 -6.08 -17.54
N SER A 456 24.18 -5.54 -16.32
CA SER A 456 25.10 -4.51 -15.82
C SER A 456 26.55 -4.96 -15.87
N TYR A 457 26.81 -6.19 -15.44
CA TYR A 457 28.15 -6.78 -15.42
C TYR A 457 28.73 -6.89 -16.84
N ILE A 458 28.00 -7.48 -17.78
CA ILE A 458 28.44 -7.63 -19.18
C ILE A 458 28.72 -6.27 -19.83
N LEU A 459 27.84 -5.28 -19.63
CA LEU A 459 28.00 -3.95 -20.22
C LEU A 459 29.16 -3.16 -19.62
N THR A 460 29.44 -3.36 -18.33
CA THR A 460 30.51 -2.64 -17.62
C THR A 460 31.88 -3.26 -17.90
N GLU A 461 32.01 -4.59 -17.90
CA GLU A 461 33.28 -5.27 -18.17
C GLU A 461 33.73 -5.09 -19.64
N ASN A 462 32.78 -5.05 -20.59
CA ASN A 462 33.09 -4.74 -21.99
C ASN A 462 33.40 -3.24 -22.24
N GLY A 463 33.34 -2.40 -21.21
CA GLY A 463 33.64 -0.97 -21.29
C GLY A 463 32.62 -0.14 -22.09
N TRP A 464 31.44 -0.69 -22.42
CA TRP A 464 30.43 0.02 -23.19
C TRP A 464 29.73 1.11 -22.38
N ILE A 465 29.54 0.87 -21.08
CA ILE A 465 28.90 1.80 -20.15
C ILE A 465 29.70 1.82 -18.85
N GLY A 466 29.96 3.02 -18.30
CA GLY A 466 30.60 3.15 -17.00
C GLY A 466 29.72 2.61 -15.87
N GLY A 467 30.30 1.88 -14.91
CA GLY A 467 29.54 1.21 -13.84
C GLY A 467 28.66 2.15 -13.00
N GLU A 468 29.06 3.41 -12.82
CA GLU A 468 28.25 4.41 -12.11
C GLU A 468 27.00 4.82 -12.90
N LEU A 469 27.15 5.01 -14.22
CA LEU A 469 26.02 5.29 -15.09
C LEU A 469 25.06 4.09 -15.12
N MET A 470 25.60 2.87 -15.17
CA MET A 470 24.80 1.65 -15.12
C MET A 470 24.02 1.55 -13.80
N THR A 471 24.65 1.85 -12.67
CA THR A 471 23.99 1.85 -11.34
C THR A 471 22.86 2.90 -11.28
N SER A 472 23.06 4.07 -11.90
CA SER A 472 22.04 5.11 -11.99
C SER A 472 20.86 4.74 -12.90
N VAL A 473 21.01 3.75 -13.77
CA VAL A 473 19.91 3.16 -14.57
C VAL A 473 19.24 2.00 -13.83
N THR A 474 20.02 1.09 -13.24
CA THR A 474 19.45 -0.10 -12.58
C THR A 474 18.79 0.19 -11.25
N ALA A 475 19.25 1.19 -10.49
CA ALA A 475 18.68 1.49 -9.18
C ALA A 475 17.22 1.96 -9.26
N PRO A 476 16.83 2.91 -10.14
CA PRO A 476 15.43 3.24 -10.37
C PRO A 476 14.59 2.04 -10.82
N LEU A 477 15.13 1.21 -11.73
CA LEU A 477 14.45 0.00 -12.19
C LEU A 477 14.20 -1.01 -11.05
N GLU A 478 15.15 -1.19 -10.12
CA GLU A 478 14.95 -2.05 -8.95
C GLU A 478 13.87 -1.49 -7.99
N VAL A 479 13.78 -0.17 -7.85
CA VAL A 479 12.66 0.47 -7.12
C VAL A 479 11.33 0.25 -7.84
N PHE A 480 11.31 0.36 -9.18
CA PHE A 480 10.13 0.07 -9.99
C PHE A 480 9.68 -1.39 -9.88
N ARG A 481 10.61 -2.35 -9.91
CA ARG A 481 10.33 -3.78 -9.68
C ARG A 481 9.63 -4.01 -8.35
N ARG A 482 10.14 -3.37 -7.29
CA ARG A 482 9.54 -3.44 -5.96
C ARG A 482 8.16 -2.79 -5.92
N PHE A 483 7.96 -1.70 -6.67
CA PHE A 483 6.66 -1.07 -6.84
C PHE A 483 5.63 -2.04 -7.44
N VAL A 484 6.01 -2.82 -8.47
CA VAL A 484 5.13 -3.85 -9.04
C VAL A 484 4.86 -4.95 -8.03
N TRP A 485 5.91 -5.44 -7.33
CA TRP A 485 5.78 -6.46 -6.28
C TRP A 485 4.81 -6.07 -5.17
N ASN A 486 4.74 -4.77 -4.80
CA ASN A 486 3.87 -4.26 -3.74
C ASN A 486 2.38 -4.51 -4.03
N PHE A 487 1.93 -4.43 -5.29
CA PHE A 487 0.55 -4.73 -5.66
C PHE A 487 0.19 -6.18 -5.33
N PHE A 488 0.94 -7.13 -5.87
CA PHE A 488 0.64 -8.55 -5.72
C PHE A 488 0.90 -9.07 -4.30
N ARG A 489 1.89 -8.51 -3.59
CA ARG A 489 2.14 -8.86 -2.19
C ARG A 489 0.95 -8.49 -1.30
N LEU A 490 0.42 -7.27 -1.45
CA LEU A 490 -0.72 -6.83 -0.65
C LEU A 490 -2.00 -7.55 -1.04
N GLU A 491 -2.19 -7.82 -2.32
CA GLU A 491 -3.30 -8.63 -2.80
C GLU A 491 -3.28 -10.04 -2.21
N ASN A 492 -2.12 -10.70 -2.20
CA ASN A 492 -1.95 -12.02 -1.59
C ASN A 492 -2.21 -11.98 -0.06
N GLU A 493 -1.76 -10.92 0.63
CA GLU A 493 -2.07 -10.76 2.06
C GLU A 493 -3.56 -10.55 2.30
N HIS A 494 -4.22 -9.75 1.46
CA HIS A 494 -5.64 -9.48 1.53
C HIS A 494 -6.45 -10.78 1.40
N LEU A 495 -6.16 -11.58 0.37
CA LEU A 495 -6.83 -12.86 0.14
C LEU A 495 -6.55 -13.87 1.26
N ASN A 496 -5.32 -13.95 1.77
CA ASN A 496 -4.99 -14.83 2.89
C ASN A 496 -5.71 -14.44 4.19
N ASN A 497 -5.88 -13.14 4.45
CA ASN A 497 -6.66 -12.66 5.58
C ASN A 497 -8.15 -13.00 5.44
N CYS A 498 -8.71 -12.90 4.23
CA CYS A 498 -10.07 -13.34 3.93
C CYS A 498 -10.23 -14.86 4.08
N GLY A 499 -9.29 -15.67 3.59
CA GLY A 499 -9.38 -17.13 3.56
C GLY A 499 -9.17 -17.84 4.91
N LYS A 500 -8.42 -17.26 5.84
CA LYS A 500 -8.18 -17.86 7.18
C LYS A 500 -9.27 -17.57 8.21
N PHE A 501 -10.38 -16.94 7.84
CA PHE A 501 -11.41 -16.45 8.78
C PHE A 501 -10.81 -15.70 9.98
N ARG A 502 -9.64 -15.07 9.79
CA ARG A 502 -9.12 -14.08 10.75
C ARG A 502 -10.01 -12.88 10.58
N ALA A 503 -11.16 -12.96 11.25
CA ALA A 503 -12.12 -11.92 11.41
C ALA A 503 -11.36 -10.66 11.78
N VAL A 504 -11.43 -9.74 10.83
CA VAL A 504 -10.98 -8.38 10.85
C VAL A 504 -11.23 -7.75 12.23
N ARG A 505 -10.22 -7.05 12.77
CA ARG A 505 -10.48 -5.99 13.74
C ARG A 505 -11.14 -4.86 12.93
N ASP A 506 -12.47 -4.89 12.95
CA ASP A 506 -13.41 -3.99 12.28
C ASP A 506 -13.36 -3.99 10.74
N ILE A 507 -14.25 -4.80 10.14
CA ILE A 507 -14.62 -4.57 8.74
C ILE A 507 -15.26 -3.19 8.72
N SER A 508 -14.54 -2.18 8.23
CA SER A 508 -15.14 -0.89 7.91
C SER A 508 -16.06 -1.10 6.71
N VAL A 509 -17.24 -1.67 6.94
CA VAL A 509 -18.30 -1.69 5.95
C VAL A 509 -18.65 -0.22 5.75
N ALA A 510 -18.22 0.34 4.62
CA ALA A 510 -18.69 1.65 4.20
C ALA A 510 -20.23 1.65 4.34
N PRO A 511 -20.84 2.67 4.95
CA PRO A 511 -22.30 2.77 4.98
C PRO A 511 -22.80 2.61 3.56
N LEU A 512 -23.49 1.50 3.28
CA LEU A 512 -24.03 1.24 1.95
C LEU A 512 -25.10 2.30 1.70
N ASP A 513 -24.89 3.16 0.70
CA ASP A 513 -25.97 4.02 0.26
C ASP A 513 -27.06 3.15 -0.40
N ALA A 514 -28.30 3.64 -0.48
CA ALA A 514 -29.39 2.91 -1.14
C ALA A 514 -29.06 2.57 -2.60
N SER A 515 -28.21 3.41 -3.23
CA SER A 515 -27.64 3.21 -4.55
C SER A 515 -26.65 2.04 -4.59
N ASP A 516 -25.75 1.92 -3.60
CA ASP A 516 -24.78 0.83 -3.47
C ASP A 516 -25.47 -0.50 -3.16
N HIS A 517 -26.52 -0.50 -2.33
CA HIS A 517 -27.38 -1.65 -2.12
C HIS A 517 -28.01 -2.14 -3.43
N THR A 518 -28.49 -1.21 -4.26
CA THR A 518 -29.09 -1.52 -5.55
C THR A 518 -28.03 -2.01 -6.56
N GLN A 519 -26.82 -1.45 -6.51
CA GLN A 519 -25.72 -1.84 -7.39
C GLN A 519 -25.15 -3.21 -7.00
N ILE A 520 -25.03 -3.53 -5.71
CA ILE A 520 -24.73 -4.87 -5.21
C ILE A 520 -25.83 -5.83 -5.63
N LEU A 521 -27.11 -5.49 -5.45
CA LEU A 521 -28.24 -6.31 -5.92
C LEU A 521 -28.24 -6.53 -7.44
N LYS A 522 -27.69 -5.60 -8.23
CA LYS A 522 -27.52 -5.71 -9.69
C LYS A 522 -26.25 -6.44 -10.13
N MET A 523 -25.18 -6.38 -9.34
CA MET A 523 -23.93 -7.14 -9.55
C MET A 523 -24.05 -8.58 -9.04
N MET A 524 -25.09 -8.84 -8.26
CA MET A 524 -25.52 -10.16 -7.82
C MET A 524 -26.31 -10.85 -8.93
N ASP A 525 -26.01 -12.12 -9.21
CA ASP A 525 -26.77 -12.93 -10.16
C ASP A 525 -28.29 -12.79 -9.96
N ASP A 526 -29.02 -12.54 -11.07
CA ASP A 526 -30.48 -12.48 -11.11
C ASP A 526 -31.11 -13.75 -10.53
N ASP A 527 -32.40 -13.67 -10.16
CA ASP A 527 -33.15 -14.74 -9.48
C ASP A 527 -33.07 -16.11 -10.21
N ASP A 528 -32.80 -16.10 -11.51
CA ASP A 528 -32.44 -17.25 -12.34
C ASP A 528 -30.92 -17.36 -12.53
N GLY A 529 -30.19 -17.67 -11.46
CA GLY A 529 -28.72 -17.66 -11.50
C GLY A 529 -28.07 -18.49 -12.63
N VAL A 530 -26.89 -18.04 -13.06
CA VAL A 530 -25.83 -18.70 -13.86
C VAL A 530 -26.32 -19.62 -14.99
N SER A 531 -26.68 -19.03 -16.12
CA SER A 531 -26.87 -19.73 -17.40
C SER A 531 -25.55 -20.09 -18.12
N ASN A 532 -24.39 -19.68 -17.59
CA ASN A 532 -23.10 -19.84 -18.27
C ASN A 532 -22.43 -21.22 -18.16
N ARG A 533 -23.03 -22.23 -17.51
CA ARG A 533 -22.38 -23.55 -17.40
C ARG A 533 -22.91 -24.65 -18.30
N ASN A 534 -23.98 -24.46 -19.07
CA ASN A 534 -24.37 -25.44 -20.09
C ASN A 534 -25.31 -24.82 -21.13
N LEU A 535 -24.82 -24.69 -22.38
CA LEU A 535 -25.51 -24.74 -23.68
C LEU A 535 -25.05 -23.69 -24.70
N LYS A 536 -24.55 -24.23 -25.84
CA LYS A 536 -24.51 -23.71 -27.23
C LYS A 536 -23.30 -22.81 -27.58
N LYS A 537 -22.43 -23.14 -28.55
CA LYS A 537 -22.62 -23.81 -29.86
C LYS A 537 -23.93 -23.41 -30.55
N LYS A 538 -24.01 -22.18 -31.08
CA LYS A 538 -24.44 -21.81 -32.45
C LYS A 538 -24.64 -20.28 -32.58
N LEU A 539 -24.24 -19.76 -33.75
CA LEU A 539 -24.17 -18.37 -34.21
C LEU A 539 -25.48 -17.55 -34.13
N GLY A 540 -25.35 -16.21 -34.09
CA GLY A 540 -26.31 -15.28 -34.73
C GLY A 540 -26.34 -13.81 -34.26
N LYS A 541 -25.77 -12.90 -35.07
CA LYS A 541 -25.99 -11.43 -35.23
C LYS A 541 -26.08 -10.50 -33.99
N LYS A 542 -25.09 -9.58 -33.88
CA LYS A 542 -25.14 -8.33 -33.09
C LYS A 542 -25.75 -7.18 -33.89
N THR A 543 -26.62 -6.38 -33.27
CA THR A 543 -26.90 -4.98 -33.61
C THR A 543 -26.66 -4.11 -32.36
N PRO A 544 -26.13 -2.88 -32.49
CA PRO A 544 -25.77 -2.03 -31.36
C PRO A 544 -26.97 -1.19 -30.88
N LYS A 545 -27.09 -0.96 -29.56
CA LYS A 545 -28.00 0.07 -29.02
C LYS A 545 -27.25 0.97 -28.03
N GLU A 546 -27.39 2.27 -28.29
CA GLU A 546 -26.76 3.42 -27.64
C GLU A 546 -27.18 3.59 -26.17
N ASP A 547 -26.22 4.02 -25.36
CA ASP A 547 -26.42 4.55 -24.00
C ASP A 547 -27.01 5.97 -24.07
N LYS A 548 -28.26 6.14 -23.62
CA LYS A 548 -28.79 7.44 -23.20
C LYS A 548 -29.23 7.36 -21.74
N ARG A 549 -28.49 8.06 -20.87
CA ARG A 549 -28.90 8.35 -19.47
C ARG A 549 -30.05 9.36 -19.48
N PRO A 550 -31.20 9.11 -18.83
CA PRO A 550 -32.17 10.16 -18.56
C PRO A 550 -31.78 10.96 -17.31
N LEU A 551 -31.71 12.28 -17.49
CA LEU A 551 -31.64 13.29 -16.42
C LEU A 551 -33.02 13.41 -15.77
N ILE A 552 -33.11 13.29 -14.44
CA ILE A 552 -34.34 13.54 -13.69
C ILE A 552 -34.37 15.02 -13.27
N SER A 553 -35.41 15.74 -13.71
CA SER A 553 -35.77 17.10 -13.32
C SER A 553 -36.39 17.14 -11.92
N LYS A 554 -36.02 18.15 -11.13
CA LYS A 554 -36.70 18.54 -9.88
C LYS A 554 -38.07 19.16 -10.18
N GLN A 555 -39.15 18.63 -9.60
CA GLN A 555 -40.15 19.41 -8.84
C GLN A 555 -41.27 18.53 -8.23
N ASN A 556 -41.65 18.92 -6.99
CA ASN A 556 -42.83 18.60 -6.17
C ASN A 556 -42.94 17.17 -5.61
N SER A 557 -42.70 16.92 -4.31
CA SER A 557 -43.49 17.29 -3.10
C SER A 557 -44.84 16.58 -3.00
N MET A 558 -44.87 15.42 -2.33
CA MET A 558 -45.74 15.10 -1.18
C MET A 558 -45.57 13.63 -0.80
N ALA A 559 -45.87 13.36 0.47
CA ALA A 559 -45.79 12.10 1.19
C ALA A 559 -45.98 10.81 0.36
N ASP A 560 -45.08 9.85 0.55
CA ASP A 560 -45.42 8.42 0.45
C ASP A 560 -44.69 7.66 1.55
N SER A 561 -45.41 7.46 2.66
CA SER A 561 -45.15 6.41 3.62
C SER A 561 -45.37 5.06 2.93
N VAL A 562 -44.30 4.28 2.73
CA VAL A 562 -44.44 2.90 2.25
C VAL A 562 -44.96 2.05 3.41
N SER A 563 -46.28 1.85 3.41
CA SER A 563 -46.97 0.81 4.15
C SER A 563 -46.62 -0.55 3.55
N ILE A 564 -46.14 -1.47 4.39
CA ILE A 564 -45.89 -2.85 4.03
C ILE A 564 -47.26 -3.55 3.91
N ASN A 565 -47.63 -3.88 2.68
CA ASN A 565 -48.90 -4.55 2.37
C ASN A 565 -48.74 -6.07 2.58
N ILE A 566 -49.38 -6.60 3.63
CA ILE A 566 -49.40 -8.03 3.96
C ILE A 566 -50.48 -8.73 3.13
N SER A 567 -50.14 -9.84 2.49
CA SER A 567 -51.02 -10.62 1.60
C SER A 567 -52.20 -11.28 2.36
N PRO A 568 -53.45 -11.24 1.83
CA PRO A 568 -54.67 -11.64 2.53
C PRO A 568 -54.96 -13.15 2.52
N ARG A 569 -53.97 -14.00 2.84
CA ARG A 569 -54.14 -15.47 2.89
C ARG A 569 -54.02 -16.12 4.28
N LEU A 570 -53.90 -15.33 5.35
CA LEU A 570 -53.83 -15.87 6.73
C LEU A 570 -55.01 -15.54 7.66
N GLU A 571 -56.06 -14.86 7.18
CA GLU A 571 -57.15 -14.39 8.06
C GLU A 571 -58.34 -15.36 8.24
N ARG A 572 -58.24 -16.63 7.78
CA ARG A 572 -59.39 -17.56 7.78
C ARG A 572 -59.28 -18.77 8.71
N ARG A 573 -58.48 -18.72 9.79
CA ARG A 573 -58.38 -19.84 10.75
C ARG A 573 -58.43 -19.49 12.25
N ILE A 574 -58.94 -18.31 12.65
CA ILE A 574 -59.00 -17.93 14.08
C ILE A 574 -60.42 -17.69 14.63
N PHE A 575 -61.49 -17.81 13.84
CA PHE A 575 -62.87 -17.76 14.37
C PHE A 575 -63.73 -18.96 13.96
N SER A 576 -63.69 -20.02 14.78
CA SER A 576 -64.81 -20.96 14.91
C SER A 576 -64.73 -21.71 16.26
N MET A 577 -65.25 -21.10 17.33
CA MET A 577 -65.76 -21.86 18.47
C MET A 577 -67.17 -22.38 18.12
N PRO A 578 -67.49 -23.67 18.32
CA PRO A 578 -68.87 -24.13 18.36
C PRO A 578 -69.45 -23.95 19.77
N LYS A 579 -70.59 -23.26 19.86
CA LYS A 579 -71.49 -23.30 21.03
C LYS A 579 -72.34 -24.58 20.99
N ASN A 580 -72.37 -25.27 22.13
CA ASN A 580 -73.45 -26.06 22.76
C ASN A 580 -74.12 -27.22 22.00
N HIS A 581 -74.10 -28.41 22.62
CA HIS A 581 -75.32 -29.02 23.17
C HIS A 581 -75.05 -30.16 24.18
N ARG A 582 -75.79 -30.06 25.31
CA ARG A 582 -76.03 -30.99 26.43
C ARG A 582 -74.97 -31.13 27.52
#